data_AF-A0AAU5T905-F1
#
_entry.id   AF-A0AAU5T905-F1
#
_cell.length_a   1.000
_cell.length_b   1.000
_cell.length_c   1.000
_cell.angle_alpha   90.00
_cell.angle_beta   90.00
_cell.angle_gamma   90.00
#
_symmetry.space_group_name_H-M   'P 1'
#
loop_
_entity.id
_entity.type
_entity.pdbx_description
1 polymer ?
#
loop_
_entity_poly.entity_id
_entity_poly.type
_entity_poly.pdbx_seq_one_letter_code
_entity_poly.pdbx_strand_id
1 'polypeptide(L)'
;MSRALKATAIRLTSASALAVTVLTAVGAAPASASPLTDGISATARAENGNGACAHGGYVGGPNQSSSCYGGTTTAHAWCADFAGWVWARNGVTGLSTLDDRAASFMDYGKKYGTISSTPHVGDAVVYNYNGSDYADHVALVTAVSGGSVTITGGNQGGRPGHVSTNSTSSYSVGSAPWGQRISGYVSPAGSNTPTLPNPATLPAGTLVKSPNGPDVKVIINGAGIPVAASDVTPDKYDLSKIVLVDDTAFRALPSAPASGTVVHDLAGGANRYVIIDGTALLIGAEDWTAAGYNTRADMGVPTAWLQNAAQRQLTTGIVVMDQTGKDPKRYVMVDGAALYISGTEWTADEYNTQTLMGVPGEWLKAAAKKVPSTGTVLMDQSGTDPSRYVMLNGAALHISAAEWTANGYDKRSLMGVPGGWLASTVATQVSNGTIVKDASGADSTVYVMAGGVAVPLTYADFTAFGYDKRPLEGAPGEWLRSAAAKAAPADGTMLLSPDSNTVWQVTAGKKKAMTADQFGEGKLSFNDVVSVPSAFTAKFPTV
;
A
#
# COMPACT_ATOMS: atom_id res chain seq x y z
N MET A 1 57.28 32.03 9.63
CA MET A 1 57.51 30.64 9.17
C MET A 1 56.45 29.75 9.85
N SER A 2 55.16 29.82 9.49
CA SER A 2 54.46 29.21 8.34
C SER A 2 54.59 27.69 8.23
N ARG A 3 53.58 26.93 8.69
CA ARG A 3 52.65 26.14 7.85
C ARG A 3 51.77 25.24 8.72
N ALA A 4 50.49 25.60 8.81
CA ALA A 4 49.41 24.66 9.09
C ALA A 4 48.43 24.78 7.92
N LEU A 5 48.33 23.72 7.11
CA LEU A 5 47.39 23.64 6.01
C LEU A 5 45.98 23.46 6.58
N LYS A 6 45.09 24.41 6.27
CA LYS A 6 43.64 24.24 6.40
C LYS A 6 43.14 23.47 5.18
N ALA A 7 42.41 22.38 5.42
CA ALA A 7 41.69 21.65 4.39
C ALA A 7 40.48 22.49 3.92
N THR A 8 40.48 22.86 2.66
CA THR A 8 39.41 23.57 1.97
C THR A 8 38.40 22.55 1.44
N ALA A 9 37.13 22.72 1.82
CA ALA A 9 36.01 21.99 1.25
C ALA A 9 35.83 22.35 -0.23
N ILE A 10 35.90 21.34 -1.09
CA ILE A 10 35.65 21.46 -2.53
C ILE A 10 34.12 21.46 -2.74
N ARG A 11 33.56 22.62 -3.08
CA ARG A 11 32.24 22.73 -3.71
C ARG A 11 32.43 22.60 -5.22
N LEU A 12 31.93 21.52 -5.82
CA LEU A 12 31.82 21.38 -7.27
C LEU A 12 30.59 22.19 -7.74
N THR A 13 30.83 23.35 -8.34
CA THR A 13 29.85 24.04 -9.20
C THR A 13 30.36 23.96 -10.63
N SER A 14 29.85 23.00 -11.40
CA SER A 14 30.12 22.89 -12.83
C SER A 14 29.07 23.71 -13.59
N ALA A 15 29.47 24.89 -14.06
CA ALA A 15 28.72 25.69 -15.00
C ALA A 15 29.30 25.48 -16.41
N SER A 16 28.60 24.69 -17.24
CA SER A 16 28.86 24.58 -18.67
C SER A 16 27.78 25.34 -19.42
N ALA A 17 28.14 26.51 -19.95
CA ALA A 17 27.28 27.30 -20.83
C ALA A 17 27.32 26.71 -22.25
N LEU A 18 26.21 26.10 -22.67
CA LEU A 18 25.94 25.76 -24.07
C LEU A 18 24.91 26.77 -24.59
N ALA A 19 25.35 27.65 -25.48
CA ALA A 19 24.48 28.53 -26.25
C ALA A 19 23.68 27.69 -27.26
N VAL A 20 22.38 27.54 -27.04
CA VAL A 20 21.45 26.92 -27.98
C VAL A 20 20.65 28.03 -28.64
N THR A 21 20.87 28.20 -29.94
CA THR A 21 20.07 29.03 -30.84
C THR A 21 18.65 28.46 -30.90
N VAL A 22 17.67 29.14 -30.30
CA VAL A 22 16.26 28.74 -30.37
C VAL A 22 15.72 29.10 -31.75
N LEU A 23 15.60 28.10 -32.61
CA LEU A 23 14.81 28.17 -33.83
C LEU A 23 13.33 28.09 -33.42
N THR A 24 12.56 29.15 -33.66
CA THR A 24 11.10 29.16 -33.43
C THR A 24 10.42 28.26 -34.46
N ALA A 25 10.31 26.97 -34.17
CA ALA A 25 9.38 26.09 -34.83
C ALA A 25 7.97 26.41 -34.30
N VAL A 26 7.14 27.02 -35.15
CA VAL A 26 5.69 27.07 -34.95
C VAL A 26 5.19 25.62 -35.11
N GLY A 27 5.29 24.84 -34.05
CA GLY A 27 4.65 23.53 -33.98
C GLY A 27 3.15 23.75 -33.96
N ALA A 28 2.45 23.26 -34.97
CA ALA A 28 1.02 23.05 -34.87
C ALA A 28 0.79 22.21 -33.61
N ALA A 29 0.05 22.75 -32.65
CA ALA A 29 -0.40 21.97 -31.51
C ALA A 29 -1.12 20.71 -32.04
N PRO A 30 -0.87 19.52 -31.47
CA PRO A 30 -1.70 18.37 -31.81
C PRO A 30 -3.14 18.77 -31.53
N ALA A 31 -4.04 18.49 -32.48
CA ALA A 31 -5.46 18.71 -32.29
C ALA A 31 -5.88 17.99 -31.01
N SER A 32 -6.23 18.75 -29.98
CA SER A 32 -6.67 18.22 -28.69
C SER A 32 -7.89 17.34 -28.94
N ALA A 33 -7.79 16.05 -28.66
CA ALA A 33 -8.95 15.17 -28.60
C ALA A 33 -9.90 15.70 -27.52
N SER A 34 -11.21 15.67 -27.80
CA SER A 34 -12.21 16.11 -26.84
C SER A 34 -12.34 15.06 -25.72
N PRO A 35 -12.56 15.44 -24.44
CA PRO A 35 -12.86 14.50 -23.37
C PRO A 35 -13.97 13.49 -23.72
N LEU A 36 -14.92 13.89 -24.59
CA LEU A 36 -15.97 13.02 -25.14
C LEU A 36 -15.40 11.87 -25.96
N THR A 37 -14.48 12.17 -26.89
CA THR A 37 -13.95 11.18 -27.83
C THR A 37 -13.00 10.21 -27.14
N ASP A 38 -12.25 10.69 -26.15
CA ASP A 38 -11.38 9.84 -25.32
C ASP A 38 -12.19 8.90 -24.42
N GLY A 39 -13.29 9.41 -23.83
CA GLY A 39 -14.23 8.60 -23.06
C GLY A 39 -14.86 7.49 -23.91
N ILE A 40 -15.37 7.82 -25.10
CA ILE A 40 -15.95 6.83 -26.03
C ILE A 40 -14.93 5.73 -26.37
N SER A 41 -13.69 6.10 -26.67
CA SER A 41 -12.62 5.14 -26.96
C SER A 41 -12.33 4.22 -25.78
N ALA A 42 -12.17 4.79 -24.58
CA ALA A 42 -11.87 4.04 -23.37
C ALA A 42 -13.01 3.08 -23.00
N THR A 43 -14.27 3.55 -22.99
CA THR A 43 -15.45 2.73 -22.71
C THR A 43 -15.58 1.59 -23.71
N ALA A 44 -15.43 1.84 -25.01
CA ALA A 44 -15.54 0.77 -26.01
C ALA A 44 -14.45 -0.30 -25.85
N ARG A 45 -13.20 0.11 -25.63
CA ARG A 45 -12.07 -0.82 -25.50
C ARG A 45 -12.12 -1.65 -24.22
N ALA A 46 -12.68 -1.11 -23.14
CA ALA A 46 -12.83 -1.84 -21.87
C ALA A 46 -13.75 -3.06 -22.00
N GLU A 47 -14.63 -3.09 -23.00
CA GLU A 47 -15.57 -4.17 -23.23
C GLU A 47 -15.01 -5.32 -24.09
N ASN A 48 -13.77 -5.23 -24.57
CA ASN A 48 -13.18 -6.21 -25.48
C ASN A 48 -13.22 -7.64 -24.90
N GLY A 49 -13.83 -8.57 -25.63
CA GLY A 49 -14.06 -9.96 -25.20
C GLY A 49 -15.46 -10.22 -24.62
N ASN A 50 -16.22 -9.17 -24.26
CA ASN A 50 -17.54 -9.33 -23.66
C ASN A 50 -18.61 -9.75 -24.68
N GLY A 51 -19.56 -10.57 -24.24
CA GLY A 51 -20.73 -10.99 -25.03
C GLY A 51 -21.94 -10.08 -24.83
N ALA A 52 -23.00 -10.35 -25.59
CA ALA A 52 -24.21 -9.53 -25.64
C ALA A 52 -24.96 -9.33 -24.30
N CYS A 53 -24.73 -10.18 -23.30
CA CYS A 53 -25.39 -10.08 -21.98
C CYS A 53 -24.49 -9.49 -20.89
N ALA A 54 -23.33 -8.95 -21.24
CA ALA A 54 -22.51 -8.21 -20.28
C ALA A 54 -23.33 -7.06 -19.69
N HIS A 55 -23.19 -6.82 -18.38
CA HIS A 55 -23.92 -5.78 -17.65
C HIS A 55 -25.45 -5.90 -17.70
N GLY A 56 -26.00 -7.09 -18.00
CA GLY A 56 -27.43 -7.29 -18.21
C GLY A 56 -27.92 -6.92 -19.62
N GLY A 57 -26.99 -6.59 -20.51
CA GLY A 57 -27.22 -6.15 -21.89
C GLY A 57 -26.89 -4.68 -22.10
N TYR A 58 -26.43 -4.36 -23.31
CA TYR A 58 -26.16 -3.02 -23.81
C TYR A 58 -27.47 -2.37 -24.29
N VAL A 59 -27.70 -1.12 -23.88
CA VAL A 59 -28.84 -0.27 -24.28
C VAL A 59 -28.34 1.17 -24.35
N GLY A 60 -28.50 1.84 -25.49
CA GLY A 60 -28.02 3.22 -25.68
C GLY A 60 -29.10 4.29 -25.72
N GLY A 61 -30.19 4.05 -26.43
CA GLY A 61 -31.27 5.01 -26.64
C GLY A 61 -32.64 4.47 -26.22
N PRO A 62 -33.66 5.35 -26.09
CA PRO A 62 -35.02 4.95 -25.72
C PRO A 62 -35.70 4.05 -26.77
N ASN A 63 -35.19 4.02 -28.01
CA ASN A 63 -35.70 3.15 -29.07
C ASN A 63 -34.78 1.95 -29.33
N GLN A 64 -33.76 1.73 -28.49
CA GLN A 64 -32.93 0.55 -28.53
C GLN A 64 -33.42 -0.48 -27.53
N SER A 65 -33.63 -1.71 -27.98
CA SER A 65 -33.86 -2.85 -27.13
C SER A 65 -32.52 -3.35 -26.57
N SER A 66 -32.57 -4.09 -25.46
CA SER A 66 -31.36 -4.66 -24.87
C SER A 66 -30.74 -5.68 -25.81
N SER A 67 -29.41 -5.64 -25.94
CA SER A 67 -28.65 -6.69 -26.62
C SER A 67 -28.85 -8.09 -26.02
N CYS A 68 -29.40 -8.17 -24.81
CA CYS A 68 -29.78 -9.40 -24.12
C CYS A 68 -31.30 -9.47 -23.90
N TYR A 69 -31.98 -10.43 -24.53
CA TYR A 69 -33.42 -10.62 -24.37
C TYR A 69 -33.74 -11.75 -23.37
N GLY A 70 -34.51 -11.42 -22.33
CA GLY A 70 -35.19 -12.40 -21.46
C GLY A 70 -34.30 -13.33 -20.62
N GLY A 71 -33.02 -12.99 -20.37
CA GLY A 71 -32.10 -13.84 -19.61
C GLY A 71 -31.61 -15.09 -20.35
N THR A 72 -31.76 -15.14 -21.67
CA THR A 72 -31.25 -16.24 -22.52
C THR A 72 -29.96 -15.83 -23.24
N THR A 73 -29.16 -16.80 -23.68
CA THR A 73 -27.96 -16.58 -24.53
C THR A 73 -28.28 -16.18 -25.98
N THR A 74 -29.56 -15.95 -26.31
CA THR A 74 -30.02 -15.63 -27.66
C THR A 74 -30.06 -14.11 -27.84
N ALA A 75 -28.95 -13.54 -28.29
CA ALA A 75 -28.90 -12.14 -28.69
C ALA A 75 -29.48 -11.95 -30.10
N HIS A 76 -30.18 -10.85 -30.32
CA HIS A 76 -30.45 -10.36 -31.68
C HIS A 76 -29.15 -9.76 -32.27
N ALA A 77 -29.18 -9.17 -33.46
CA ALA A 77 -27.99 -8.49 -33.98
C ALA A 77 -27.69 -7.18 -33.21
N TRP A 78 -26.74 -7.20 -32.28
CA TRP A 78 -26.59 -6.19 -31.22
C TRP A 78 -25.47 -5.15 -31.43
N CYS A 79 -24.97 -5.00 -32.66
CA CYS A 79 -23.87 -4.07 -32.95
C CYS A 79 -24.26 -2.60 -32.67
N ALA A 80 -25.52 -2.24 -32.98
CA ALA A 80 -26.07 -0.92 -32.74
C ALA A 80 -26.29 -0.64 -31.25
N ASP A 81 -26.75 -1.63 -30.48
CA ASP A 81 -26.96 -1.48 -29.03
C ASP A 81 -25.66 -1.21 -28.31
N PHE A 82 -24.58 -1.92 -28.67
CA PHE A 82 -23.25 -1.68 -28.12
C PHE A 82 -22.76 -0.26 -28.45
N ALA A 83 -22.77 0.13 -29.72
CA ALA A 83 -22.30 1.46 -30.12
C ALA A 83 -23.13 2.58 -29.47
N GLY A 84 -24.45 2.38 -29.38
CA GLY A 84 -25.37 3.32 -28.74
C GLY A 84 -25.13 3.39 -27.23
N TRP A 85 -24.91 2.26 -26.56
CA TRP A 85 -24.61 2.20 -25.12
C TRP A 85 -23.31 2.92 -24.79
N VAL A 86 -22.27 2.76 -25.62
CA VAL A 86 -21.01 3.50 -25.44
C VAL A 86 -21.24 5.00 -25.61
N TRP A 87 -21.97 5.42 -26.64
CA TRP A 87 -22.33 6.83 -26.84
C TRP A 87 -23.16 7.38 -25.67
N ALA A 88 -24.11 6.61 -25.15
CA ALA A 88 -24.93 6.97 -23.99
C ALA A 88 -24.11 7.15 -22.71
N ARG A 89 -23.20 6.20 -22.43
CA ARG A 89 -22.25 6.24 -21.30
C ARG A 89 -21.38 7.49 -21.31
N ASN A 90 -21.10 8.03 -22.51
CA ASN A 90 -20.23 9.17 -22.70
C ASN A 90 -20.99 10.48 -22.95
N GLY A 91 -22.32 10.50 -22.80
CA GLY A 91 -23.08 11.74 -22.81
C GLY A 91 -23.31 12.32 -24.21
N VAL A 92 -23.28 11.48 -25.24
CA VAL A 92 -23.67 11.88 -26.60
C VAL A 92 -25.15 12.26 -26.61
N THR A 93 -25.49 13.39 -27.23
CA THR A 93 -26.87 13.85 -27.30
C THR A 93 -27.61 13.24 -28.49
N GLY A 94 -28.95 13.32 -28.52
CA GLY A 94 -29.72 12.93 -29.70
C GLY A 94 -29.95 11.44 -29.90
N LEU A 95 -29.69 10.63 -28.88
CA LEU A 95 -29.80 9.15 -28.87
C LEU A 95 -31.22 8.63 -29.17
N SER A 96 -32.25 9.47 -29.09
CA SER A 96 -33.60 9.13 -29.55
C SER A 96 -33.71 8.93 -31.06
N THR A 97 -32.64 9.21 -31.81
CA THR A 97 -32.55 8.91 -33.25
C THR A 97 -32.00 7.51 -33.50
N LEU A 98 -31.38 6.89 -32.50
CA LEU A 98 -30.81 5.55 -32.58
C LEU A 98 -31.87 4.50 -32.25
N ASP A 99 -31.82 3.37 -32.96
CA ASP A 99 -32.58 2.15 -32.72
C ASP A 99 -31.69 0.92 -32.93
N ASP A 100 -32.25 -0.29 -32.88
CA ASP A 100 -31.52 -1.56 -32.99
C ASP A 100 -30.82 -1.75 -34.35
N ARG A 101 -31.13 -0.91 -35.35
CA ARG A 101 -30.55 -0.99 -36.68
C ARG A 101 -29.28 -0.17 -36.75
N ALA A 102 -28.21 -0.74 -37.32
CA ALA A 102 -26.97 -0.01 -37.61
C ALA A 102 -27.20 1.23 -38.50
N ALA A 103 -28.21 1.19 -39.37
CA ALA A 103 -28.60 2.31 -40.23
C ALA A 103 -29.03 3.57 -39.45
N SER A 104 -29.51 3.43 -38.22
CA SER A 104 -29.96 4.55 -37.39
C SER A 104 -28.82 5.53 -37.06
N PHE A 105 -27.55 5.08 -37.11
CA PHE A 105 -26.40 5.97 -36.99
C PHE A 105 -26.24 6.87 -38.22
N MET A 106 -26.57 6.40 -39.43
CA MET A 106 -26.62 7.28 -40.60
C MET A 106 -27.76 8.29 -40.51
N ASP A 107 -28.91 7.89 -39.97
CA ASP A 107 -30.03 8.82 -39.74
C ASP A 107 -29.69 9.87 -38.68
N TYR A 108 -29.00 9.47 -37.61
CA TYR A 108 -28.38 10.38 -36.65
C TYR A 108 -27.45 11.37 -37.36
N GLY A 109 -26.53 10.86 -38.18
CA GLY A 109 -25.57 11.68 -38.90
C GLY A 109 -26.23 12.69 -39.85
N LYS A 110 -27.28 12.28 -40.58
CA LYS A 110 -28.06 13.18 -41.44
C LYS A 110 -28.76 14.26 -40.63
N LYS A 111 -29.37 13.89 -39.50
CA LYS A 111 -30.11 14.82 -38.63
C LYS A 111 -29.21 15.87 -38.01
N TYR A 112 -28.01 15.50 -37.57
CA TYR A 112 -27.07 16.40 -36.90
C TYR A 112 -25.97 16.97 -37.82
N GLY A 113 -25.96 16.60 -39.09
CA GLY A 113 -24.96 17.05 -40.06
C GLY A 113 -23.54 16.55 -39.75
N THR A 114 -23.40 15.35 -39.17
CA THR A 114 -22.14 14.81 -38.66
C THR A 114 -21.56 13.66 -39.49
N ILE A 115 -22.07 13.45 -40.70
CA ILE A 115 -21.53 12.44 -41.63
C ILE A 115 -20.23 12.96 -42.24
N SER A 116 -19.19 12.14 -42.18
CA SER A 116 -17.85 12.41 -42.69
C SER A 116 -17.32 11.23 -43.50
N SER A 117 -16.42 11.52 -44.44
CA SER A 117 -15.58 10.52 -45.11
C SER A 117 -14.24 10.29 -44.41
N THR A 118 -13.92 11.12 -43.41
CA THR A 118 -12.68 11.07 -42.64
C THR A 118 -12.99 10.60 -41.21
N PRO A 119 -12.32 9.54 -40.73
CA PRO A 119 -12.53 9.01 -39.39
C PRO A 119 -11.88 9.89 -38.33
N HIS A 120 -12.59 10.09 -37.23
CA HIS A 120 -12.10 10.65 -35.99
C HIS A 120 -12.37 9.67 -34.82
N VAL A 121 -11.57 9.76 -33.77
CA VAL A 121 -11.84 9.01 -32.54
C VAL A 121 -13.20 9.38 -32.01
N GLY A 122 -14.01 8.40 -31.63
CA GLY A 122 -15.38 8.56 -31.17
C GLY A 122 -16.46 8.39 -32.24
N ASP A 123 -16.10 8.44 -33.53
CA ASP A 123 -17.05 8.26 -34.63
C ASP A 123 -17.64 6.85 -34.65
N ALA A 124 -18.91 6.75 -35.04
CA ALA A 124 -19.49 5.50 -35.48
C ALA A 124 -19.11 5.24 -36.94
N VAL A 125 -18.56 4.06 -37.23
CA VAL A 125 -18.29 3.59 -38.59
C VAL A 125 -19.44 2.67 -39.02
N VAL A 126 -20.09 2.99 -40.13
CA VAL A 126 -21.25 2.25 -40.65
C VAL A 126 -20.87 1.49 -41.92
N TYR A 127 -21.29 0.23 -42.01
CA TYR A 127 -20.93 -0.67 -43.11
C TYR A 127 -22.13 -1.08 -43.96
N ASN A 128 -21.92 -1.19 -45.28
CA ASN A 128 -22.88 -1.66 -46.28
C ASN A 128 -24.24 -0.96 -46.21
N TYR A 129 -24.25 0.32 -45.86
CA TYR A 129 -25.45 1.14 -45.86
C TYR A 129 -26.04 1.25 -47.28
N ASN A 130 -27.32 0.91 -47.43
CA ASN A 130 -28.01 0.88 -48.73
C ASN A 130 -28.55 2.25 -49.18
N GLY A 131 -28.36 3.30 -48.36
CA GLY A 131 -28.88 4.65 -48.63
C GLY A 131 -30.23 4.95 -47.98
N SER A 132 -30.90 3.96 -47.37
CA SER A 132 -32.19 4.12 -46.70
C SER A 132 -32.16 3.68 -45.23
N ASP A 133 -32.54 2.45 -44.94
CA ASP A 133 -32.97 1.95 -43.63
C ASP A 133 -32.19 0.70 -43.21
N TYR A 134 -31.21 0.29 -44.01
CA TYR A 134 -30.42 -0.91 -43.77
C TYR A 134 -28.92 -0.63 -43.89
N ALA A 135 -28.18 -1.16 -42.91
CA ALA A 135 -26.73 -1.29 -42.89
C ALA A 135 -26.39 -2.62 -42.19
N ASP A 136 -25.34 -3.30 -42.64
CA ASP A 136 -24.98 -4.60 -42.08
C ASP A 136 -24.42 -4.49 -40.65
N HIS A 137 -23.69 -3.40 -40.38
CA HIS A 137 -22.92 -3.29 -39.15
C HIS A 137 -22.62 -1.83 -38.78
N VAL A 138 -22.42 -1.60 -37.48
CA VAL A 138 -21.86 -0.37 -36.93
C VAL A 138 -20.85 -0.71 -35.83
N ALA A 139 -19.76 0.04 -35.79
CA ALA A 139 -18.73 -0.05 -34.75
C ALA A 139 -18.21 1.36 -34.42
N LEU A 140 -17.28 1.48 -33.48
CA LEU A 140 -16.73 2.76 -33.03
C LEU A 140 -15.26 2.90 -33.37
N VAL A 141 -14.85 4.06 -33.87
CA VAL A 141 -13.45 4.41 -34.07
C VAL A 141 -12.84 4.76 -32.71
N THR A 142 -11.86 3.96 -32.27
CA THR A 142 -11.22 4.13 -30.95
C THR A 142 -9.78 4.63 -31.03
N ALA A 143 -9.15 4.60 -32.20
CA ALA A 143 -7.93 5.35 -32.46
C ALA A 143 -7.77 5.67 -33.95
N VAL A 144 -7.10 6.78 -34.24
CA VAL A 144 -6.60 7.14 -35.58
C VAL A 144 -5.14 7.51 -35.42
N SER A 145 -4.22 6.75 -36.03
CA SER A 145 -2.78 6.98 -35.89
C SER A 145 -2.01 6.37 -37.05
N GLY A 146 -0.98 7.06 -37.53
CA GLY A 146 0.03 6.51 -38.44
C GLY A 146 -0.50 5.90 -39.74
N GLY A 147 -1.60 6.44 -40.30
CA GLY A 147 -2.23 5.87 -41.50
C GLY A 147 -3.04 4.60 -41.25
N SER A 148 -3.47 4.37 -40.00
CA SER A 148 -4.34 3.27 -39.60
C SER A 148 -5.46 3.79 -38.70
N VAL A 149 -6.60 3.10 -38.74
CA VAL A 149 -7.75 3.33 -37.86
C VAL A 149 -8.00 2.06 -37.05
N THR A 150 -8.19 2.22 -35.75
CA THR A 150 -8.58 1.15 -34.82
C THR A 150 -10.07 1.27 -34.53
N ILE A 151 -10.79 0.16 -34.68
CA ILE A 151 -12.24 0.08 -34.58
C ILE A 151 -12.60 -0.98 -33.55
N THR A 152 -13.52 -0.64 -32.65
CA THR A 152 -14.07 -1.53 -31.63
C THR A 152 -15.59 -1.61 -31.80
N GLY A 153 -16.14 -2.81 -31.89
CA GLY A 153 -17.57 -3.01 -32.15
C GLY A 153 -18.15 -4.21 -31.42
N GLY A 154 -19.46 -4.23 -31.22
CA GLY A 154 -20.20 -5.37 -30.67
C GLY A 154 -20.64 -6.34 -31.76
N ASN A 155 -21.05 -7.54 -31.37
CA ASN A 155 -21.53 -8.59 -32.28
C ASN A 155 -20.56 -8.98 -33.40
N GLN A 156 -19.26 -9.07 -33.07
CA GLN A 156 -18.19 -9.46 -33.99
C GLN A 156 -17.67 -10.87 -33.67
N GLY A 157 -16.90 -11.46 -34.61
CA GLY A 157 -16.08 -12.65 -34.34
C GLY A 157 -16.80 -14.01 -34.38
N GLY A 158 -17.95 -14.12 -35.03
CA GLY A 158 -18.69 -15.39 -35.19
C GLY A 158 -19.90 -15.52 -34.27
N ARG A 159 -20.42 -16.73 -34.07
CA ARG A 159 -21.60 -16.99 -33.23
C ARG A 159 -21.20 -17.87 -32.03
N PRO A 160 -21.39 -17.42 -30.77
CA PRO A 160 -21.94 -16.13 -30.38
C PRO A 160 -20.96 -14.97 -30.65
N GLY A 161 -21.49 -13.82 -31.05
CA GLY A 161 -20.68 -12.62 -31.25
C GLY A 161 -20.17 -12.06 -29.93
N HIS A 162 -19.08 -11.30 -29.97
CA HIS A 162 -18.50 -10.59 -28.83
C HIS A 162 -17.99 -9.21 -29.25
N VAL A 163 -17.59 -8.39 -28.28
CA VAL A 163 -16.92 -7.12 -28.55
C VAL A 163 -15.47 -7.39 -28.95
N SER A 164 -15.04 -6.87 -30.09
CA SER A 164 -13.66 -7.06 -30.58
C SER A 164 -13.06 -5.76 -31.13
N THR A 165 -11.74 -5.65 -31.09
CA THR A 165 -10.99 -4.47 -31.55
C THR A 165 -10.01 -4.87 -32.65
N ASN A 166 -10.11 -4.22 -33.82
CA ASN A 166 -9.28 -4.49 -34.98
C ASN A 166 -8.75 -3.18 -35.59
N SER A 167 -7.59 -3.24 -36.23
CA SER A 167 -6.99 -2.07 -36.92
C SER A 167 -6.84 -2.32 -38.41
N THR A 168 -6.93 -1.27 -39.21
CA THR A 168 -6.78 -1.33 -40.67
C THR A 168 -6.22 -0.04 -41.26
N SER A 169 -5.39 -0.17 -42.29
CA SER A 169 -4.97 0.93 -43.17
C SER A 169 -5.93 1.18 -44.33
N SER A 170 -6.88 0.27 -44.58
CA SER A 170 -7.90 0.39 -45.64
C SER A 170 -9.20 0.96 -45.05
N TYR A 171 -9.13 2.21 -44.58
CA TYR A 171 -10.21 2.89 -43.85
C TYR A 171 -10.93 3.97 -44.69
N SER A 172 -10.63 4.10 -45.97
CA SER A 172 -11.34 5.07 -46.82
C SER A 172 -12.81 4.65 -47.01
N VAL A 173 -13.73 5.62 -47.08
CA VAL A 173 -15.12 5.33 -47.47
C VAL A 173 -15.12 4.63 -48.84
N GLY A 174 -15.82 3.51 -48.90
CA GLY A 174 -15.86 2.63 -50.06
C GLY A 174 -14.87 1.46 -50.04
N SER A 175 -13.90 1.46 -49.12
CA SER A 175 -13.03 0.31 -48.85
C SER A 175 -13.76 -0.77 -48.04
N ALA A 176 -13.29 -2.02 -48.12
CA ALA A 176 -13.89 -3.16 -47.42
C ALA A 176 -12.85 -3.99 -46.64
N PRO A 177 -12.28 -3.44 -45.55
CA PRO A 177 -11.15 -4.06 -44.83
C PRO A 177 -11.47 -5.44 -44.24
N TRP A 178 -12.75 -5.73 -43.99
CA TRP A 178 -13.23 -7.01 -43.44
C TRP A 178 -14.36 -7.61 -44.26
N GLY A 179 -14.36 -7.36 -45.57
CA GLY A 179 -15.39 -7.86 -46.49
C GLY A 179 -16.71 -7.06 -46.47
N GLN A 180 -16.85 -6.09 -45.57
CA GLN A 180 -17.97 -5.14 -45.55
C GLN A 180 -17.48 -3.74 -45.93
N ARG A 181 -18.22 -3.07 -46.82
CA ARG A 181 -17.86 -1.77 -47.35
C ARG A 181 -18.13 -0.67 -46.33
N ILE A 182 -17.15 0.17 -46.04
CA ILE A 182 -17.34 1.36 -45.20
C ILE A 182 -18.21 2.35 -45.97
N SER A 183 -19.38 2.68 -45.43
CA SER A 183 -20.32 3.62 -46.04
C SER A 183 -20.14 5.05 -45.55
N GLY A 184 -19.61 5.24 -44.35
CA GLY A 184 -19.35 6.55 -43.78
C GLY A 184 -18.95 6.49 -42.30
N TYR A 185 -18.47 7.62 -41.81
CA TYR A 185 -18.22 7.88 -40.40
C TYR A 185 -19.23 8.91 -39.89
N VAL A 186 -19.74 8.70 -38.69
CA VAL A 186 -20.73 9.59 -38.06
C VAL A 186 -20.19 10.07 -36.73
N SER A 187 -19.91 11.37 -36.63
CA SER A 187 -19.45 11.95 -35.37
C SER A 187 -20.62 12.16 -34.40
N PRO A 188 -20.40 11.96 -33.09
CA PRO A 188 -21.40 12.25 -32.07
C PRO A 188 -21.67 13.76 -31.97
N ALA A 189 -22.93 14.15 -31.84
CA ALA A 189 -23.34 15.55 -31.65
C ALA A 189 -23.47 15.92 -30.17
N GLY A 190 -22.96 17.11 -29.83
CA GLY A 190 -23.07 17.75 -28.51
C GLY A 190 -22.20 17.11 -27.41
N SER A 191 -21.78 17.93 -26.44
CA SER A 191 -21.22 17.46 -25.16
C SER A 191 -22.25 17.66 -24.07
N ASN A 192 -23.01 16.63 -23.72
CA ASN A 192 -23.55 16.55 -22.38
C ASN A 192 -22.58 15.71 -21.57
N THR A 193 -21.39 16.23 -21.27
CA THR A 193 -20.69 15.71 -20.09
C THR A 193 -21.65 15.97 -18.93
N PRO A 194 -22.22 14.95 -18.27
CA PRO A 194 -22.94 15.21 -17.04
C PRO A 194 -21.94 15.93 -16.15
N THR A 195 -22.27 17.12 -15.65
CA THR A 195 -21.45 17.77 -14.63
C THR A 195 -21.51 16.88 -13.39
N LEU A 196 -20.59 15.92 -13.30
CA LEU A 196 -20.51 15.03 -12.16
C LEU A 196 -20.02 15.85 -10.96
N PRO A 197 -20.65 15.71 -9.79
CA PRO A 197 -20.23 16.45 -8.62
C PRO A 197 -18.79 16.10 -8.24
N ASN A 198 -18.06 17.09 -7.75
CA ASN A 198 -16.74 16.84 -7.16
C ASN A 198 -16.94 16.04 -5.87
N PRO A 199 -16.39 14.81 -5.75
CA PRO A 199 -16.60 13.96 -4.58
C PRO A 199 -16.12 14.62 -3.27
N ALA A 200 -15.12 15.50 -3.32
CA ALA A 200 -14.62 16.21 -2.14
C ALA A 200 -15.64 17.20 -1.54
N THR A 201 -16.64 17.60 -2.32
CA THR A 201 -17.73 18.50 -1.88
C THR A 201 -18.97 17.78 -1.38
N LEU A 202 -18.99 16.44 -1.49
CA LEU A 202 -20.15 15.66 -1.08
C LEU A 202 -20.20 15.50 0.45
N PRO A 203 -21.40 15.47 1.05
CA PRO A 203 -21.55 15.20 2.47
C PRO A 203 -20.97 13.86 2.89
N ALA A 204 -20.50 13.77 4.13
CA ALA A 204 -20.12 12.49 4.73
C ALA A 204 -21.29 11.50 4.73
N GLY A 205 -21.02 10.22 4.50
CA GLY A 205 -22.00 9.15 4.31
C GLY A 205 -22.47 8.96 2.86
N THR A 206 -22.09 9.86 1.93
CA THR A 206 -22.46 9.71 0.51
C THR A 206 -21.71 8.55 -0.13
N LEU A 207 -22.44 7.61 -0.74
CA LEU A 207 -21.85 6.56 -1.56
C LEU A 207 -21.52 7.12 -2.95
N VAL A 208 -20.30 6.89 -3.40
CA VAL A 208 -19.79 7.35 -4.69
C VAL A 208 -19.20 6.21 -5.49
N LYS A 209 -19.27 6.35 -6.82
CA LYS A 209 -18.70 5.40 -7.78
C LYS A 209 -18.21 6.13 -9.02
N SER A 210 -17.10 5.63 -9.58
CA SER A 210 -16.63 6.00 -10.91
C SER A 210 -17.49 5.33 -12.00
N PRO A 211 -17.95 6.04 -13.04
CA PRO A 211 -18.69 5.45 -14.17
C PRO A 211 -18.05 4.19 -14.77
N ASN A 212 -16.71 4.09 -14.78
CA ASN A 212 -15.98 3.00 -15.45
C ASN A 212 -15.39 1.94 -14.51
N GLY A 213 -15.63 2.02 -13.21
CA GLY A 213 -15.08 1.09 -12.21
C GLY A 213 -16.17 0.32 -11.48
N PRO A 214 -15.90 -0.89 -10.92
CA PRO A 214 -16.85 -1.60 -10.09
C PRO A 214 -16.92 -1.05 -8.65
N ASP A 215 -15.87 -0.35 -8.22
CA ASP A 215 -15.66 0.04 -6.83
C ASP A 215 -16.67 1.09 -6.33
N VAL A 216 -17.08 0.93 -5.08
CA VAL A 216 -17.91 1.91 -4.35
C VAL A 216 -17.12 2.42 -3.14
N LYS A 217 -17.15 3.73 -2.93
CA LYS A 217 -16.58 4.38 -1.76
C LYS A 217 -17.66 5.13 -0.99
N VAL A 218 -17.53 5.23 0.32
CA VAL A 218 -18.30 6.18 1.14
C VAL A 218 -17.44 7.39 1.45
N ILE A 219 -18.00 8.60 1.30
CA ILE A 219 -17.32 9.84 1.66
C ILE A 219 -17.31 9.97 3.17
N ILE A 220 -16.14 10.11 3.80
CA ILE A 220 -15.97 10.34 5.24
C ILE A 220 -14.94 11.44 5.43
N ASN A 221 -15.39 12.61 5.90
CA ASN A 221 -14.53 13.78 6.12
C ASN A 221 -13.60 14.11 4.92
N GLY A 222 -14.15 14.06 3.69
CA GLY A 222 -13.42 14.32 2.44
C GLY A 222 -12.61 13.14 1.88
N ALA A 223 -12.48 12.04 2.63
CA ALA A 223 -11.86 10.80 2.15
C ALA A 223 -12.89 9.87 1.49
N GLY A 224 -12.46 9.05 0.54
CA GLY A 224 -13.27 8.02 -0.10
C GLY A 224 -12.90 6.64 0.43
N ILE A 225 -13.65 6.17 1.41
CA ILE A 225 -13.37 4.92 2.11
C ILE A 225 -14.02 3.75 1.34
N PRO A 226 -13.27 2.72 0.93
CA PRO A 226 -13.82 1.62 0.15
C PRO A 226 -14.90 0.86 0.95
N VAL A 227 -16.02 0.55 0.30
CA VAL A 227 -17.11 -0.25 0.85
C VAL A 227 -17.01 -1.65 0.27
N ALA A 228 -16.75 -2.65 1.11
CA ALA A 228 -16.75 -4.04 0.66
C ALA A 228 -18.19 -4.57 0.52
N ALA A 229 -18.39 -5.59 -0.31
CA ALA A 229 -19.71 -6.24 -0.43
C ALA A 229 -20.22 -6.78 0.92
N SER A 230 -19.30 -7.21 1.80
CA SER A 230 -19.61 -7.65 3.16
C SER A 230 -20.17 -6.56 4.07
N ASP A 231 -19.91 -5.29 3.75
CA ASP A 231 -20.29 -4.14 4.58
C ASP A 231 -21.71 -3.65 4.24
N VAL A 232 -22.22 -3.93 3.04
CA VAL A 232 -23.47 -3.35 2.53
C VAL A 232 -24.66 -3.58 3.47
N THR A 233 -24.91 -4.84 3.85
CA THR A 233 -26.05 -5.19 4.71
C THR A 233 -25.82 -4.81 6.18
N PRO A 234 -24.67 -5.13 6.81
CA PRO A 234 -24.41 -4.75 8.21
C PRO A 234 -24.46 -3.23 8.43
N ASP A 235 -23.88 -2.46 7.52
CA ASP A 235 -23.78 -1.00 7.63
C ASP A 235 -24.99 -0.26 7.05
N LYS A 236 -25.95 -1.00 6.48
CA LYS A 236 -27.20 -0.50 5.89
C LYS A 236 -26.96 0.49 4.74
N TYR A 237 -25.95 0.23 3.91
CA TYR A 237 -25.70 1.02 2.70
C TYR A 237 -26.81 0.80 1.66
N ASP A 238 -27.39 1.89 1.19
CA ASP A 238 -28.40 1.89 0.13
C ASP A 238 -27.73 2.09 -1.23
N LEU A 239 -27.42 0.99 -1.92
CA LEU A 239 -26.74 1.02 -3.22
C LEU A 239 -27.55 1.72 -4.33
N SER A 240 -28.86 1.96 -4.12
CA SER A 240 -29.67 2.74 -5.07
C SER A 240 -29.37 4.24 -5.05
N LYS A 241 -28.68 4.72 -4.01
CA LYS A 241 -28.34 6.15 -3.79
C LYS A 241 -26.90 6.50 -4.16
N ILE A 242 -26.21 5.62 -4.89
CA ILE A 242 -24.84 5.87 -5.33
C ILE A 242 -24.80 7.09 -6.26
N VAL A 243 -23.94 8.05 -5.92
CA VAL A 243 -23.64 9.22 -6.75
C VAL A 243 -22.49 8.88 -7.68
N LEU A 244 -22.71 9.08 -8.99
CA LEU A 244 -21.61 9.00 -9.95
C LEU A 244 -20.74 10.24 -9.86
N VAL A 245 -19.43 10.05 -9.82
CA VAL A 245 -18.43 11.12 -9.75
C VAL A 245 -17.37 10.88 -10.82
N ASP A 246 -16.65 11.94 -11.21
CA ASP A 246 -15.56 11.81 -12.19
C ASP A 246 -14.54 10.73 -11.79
N ASP A 247 -14.07 9.96 -12.77
CA ASP A 247 -13.13 8.85 -12.56
C ASP A 247 -11.81 9.31 -11.93
N THR A 248 -11.26 10.43 -12.42
CA THR A 248 -10.00 10.97 -11.93
C THR A 248 -10.18 11.45 -10.49
N ALA A 249 -11.27 12.18 -10.23
CA ALA A 249 -11.61 12.64 -8.89
C ALA A 249 -11.86 11.47 -7.91
N PHE A 250 -12.55 10.42 -8.35
CA PHE A 250 -12.78 9.20 -7.55
C PHE A 250 -11.48 8.52 -7.13
N ARG A 251 -10.52 8.41 -8.06
CA ARG A 251 -9.20 7.81 -7.81
C ARG A 251 -8.31 8.68 -6.94
N ALA A 252 -8.46 10.00 -7.04
CA ALA A 252 -7.71 10.98 -6.24
C ALA A 252 -8.19 11.10 -4.77
N LEU A 253 -9.35 10.54 -4.43
CA LEU A 253 -9.85 10.56 -3.05
C LEU A 253 -8.86 9.87 -2.09
N PRO A 254 -8.51 10.51 -0.95
CA PRO A 254 -7.76 9.85 0.11
C PRO A 254 -8.44 8.56 0.57
N SER A 255 -7.66 7.51 0.80
CA SER A 255 -8.16 6.19 1.21
C SER A 255 -8.41 6.07 2.72
N ALA A 256 -8.12 7.13 3.48
CA ALA A 256 -8.37 7.25 4.90
C ALA A 256 -8.75 8.69 5.27
N PRO A 257 -9.57 8.90 6.32
CA PRO A 257 -9.85 10.23 6.83
C PRO A 257 -8.57 10.92 7.32
N ALA A 258 -8.60 12.26 7.40
CA ALA A 258 -7.48 13.02 7.93
C ALA A 258 -7.14 12.64 9.38
N SER A 259 -5.86 12.76 9.75
CA SER A 259 -5.39 12.54 11.12
C SER A 259 -6.19 13.38 12.13
N GLY A 260 -6.55 12.79 13.25
CA GLY A 260 -7.39 13.39 14.29
C GLY A 260 -8.89 13.14 14.14
N THR A 261 -9.35 12.57 13.00
CA THR A 261 -10.75 12.17 12.80
C THR A 261 -11.11 11.03 13.76
N VAL A 262 -12.24 11.14 14.47
CA VAL A 262 -12.78 10.09 15.33
C VAL A 262 -13.76 9.24 14.54
N VAL A 263 -13.59 7.93 14.62
CA VAL A 263 -14.42 6.96 13.88
C VAL A 263 -14.92 5.82 14.74
N HIS A 264 -16.00 5.18 14.29
CA HIS A 264 -16.54 3.94 14.84
C HIS A 264 -16.98 2.99 13.72
N ASP A 265 -17.18 1.73 14.08
CA ASP A 265 -17.75 0.73 13.17
C ASP A 265 -19.22 1.06 12.88
N LEU A 266 -19.56 1.33 11.62
CA LEU A 266 -20.92 1.72 11.23
C LEU A 266 -21.94 0.58 11.46
N ALA A 267 -21.52 -0.69 11.38
CA ALA A 267 -22.33 -1.84 11.76
C ALA A 267 -22.74 -1.82 13.25
N GLY A 268 -22.03 -1.02 14.06
CA GLY A 268 -22.21 -0.88 15.49
C GLY A 268 -21.01 -1.36 16.29
N GLY A 269 -20.94 -0.95 17.55
CA GLY A 269 -19.85 -1.28 18.46
C GLY A 269 -19.59 -0.16 19.45
N ALA A 270 -19.05 -0.53 20.62
CA ALA A 270 -18.73 0.43 21.69
C ALA A 270 -17.39 1.14 21.46
N ASN A 271 -16.47 0.53 20.70
CA ASN A 271 -15.13 1.06 20.51
C ASN A 271 -15.14 2.33 19.64
N ARG A 272 -14.25 3.26 19.96
CA ARG A 272 -13.97 4.46 19.19
C ARG A 272 -12.49 4.53 18.88
N TYR A 273 -12.18 5.05 17.70
CA TYR A 273 -10.80 5.12 17.22
C TYR A 273 -10.51 6.55 16.76
N VAL A 274 -9.26 6.97 16.90
CA VAL A 274 -8.74 8.17 16.22
C VAL A 274 -7.87 7.73 15.06
N ILE A 275 -8.06 8.37 13.90
CA ILE A 275 -7.22 8.12 12.74
C ILE A 275 -5.92 8.90 12.89
N ILE A 276 -4.78 8.24 12.71
CA ILE A 276 -3.46 8.87 12.65
C ILE A 276 -2.72 8.21 11.48
N ASP A 277 -2.38 8.99 10.46
CA ASP A 277 -1.69 8.51 9.26
C ASP A 277 -2.34 7.25 8.64
N GLY A 278 -3.68 7.30 8.51
CA GLY A 278 -4.48 6.20 7.97
C GLY A 278 -4.58 4.94 8.85
N THR A 279 -4.01 4.95 10.06
CA THR A 279 -4.14 3.90 11.07
C THR A 279 -5.23 4.28 12.08
N ALA A 280 -6.06 3.32 12.49
CA ALA A 280 -7.08 3.53 13.51
C ALA A 280 -6.57 3.14 14.90
N LEU A 281 -6.34 4.13 15.77
CA LEU A 281 -5.85 3.91 17.14
C LEU A 281 -7.03 3.87 18.11
N LEU A 282 -7.16 2.78 18.86
CA LEU A 282 -8.23 2.62 19.84
C LEU A 282 -8.14 3.71 20.93
N ILE A 283 -9.26 4.38 21.18
CA ILE A 283 -9.39 5.40 22.23
C ILE A 283 -9.80 4.69 23.53
N GLY A 284 -8.98 4.81 24.57
CA GLY A 284 -9.32 4.31 25.90
C GLY A 284 -10.43 5.14 26.57
N ALA A 285 -11.13 4.55 27.54
CA ALA A 285 -12.22 5.23 28.25
C ALA A 285 -11.76 6.53 28.95
N GLU A 286 -10.56 6.54 29.52
CA GLU A 286 -9.98 7.77 30.11
C GLU A 286 -9.65 8.81 29.04
N ASP A 287 -9.09 8.38 27.91
CA ASP A 287 -8.68 9.25 26.81
C ASP A 287 -9.89 9.92 26.17
N TRP A 288 -11.06 9.26 26.12
CA TRP A 288 -12.27 9.78 25.48
C TRP A 288 -12.60 11.21 25.90
N THR A 289 -12.58 11.49 27.20
CA THR A 289 -12.84 12.83 27.75
C THR A 289 -11.55 13.62 27.95
N ALA A 290 -10.49 12.99 28.48
CA ALA A 290 -9.26 13.71 28.84
C ALA A 290 -8.52 14.29 27.62
N ALA A 291 -8.59 13.61 26.47
CA ALA A 291 -8.00 14.07 25.21
C ALA A 291 -8.99 14.88 24.34
N GLY A 292 -10.21 15.11 24.82
CA GLY A 292 -11.26 15.83 24.10
C GLY A 292 -11.75 15.13 22.84
N TYR A 293 -11.66 13.80 22.75
CA TYR A 293 -12.21 13.05 21.62
C TYR A 293 -13.75 13.09 21.62
N ASN A 294 -14.36 13.17 22.79
CA ASN A 294 -15.80 13.25 22.99
C ASN A 294 -16.49 14.50 22.41
N THR A 295 -15.72 15.55 22.10
CA THR A 295 -16.25 16.77 21.47
C THR A 295 -16.08 16.78 19.95
N ARG A 296 -15.39 15.78 19.39
CA ARG A 296 -15.17 15.64 17.94
C ARG A 296 -16.35 14.94 17.29
N ALA A 297 -16.55 15.17 16.00
CA ALA A 297 -17.52 14.42 15.23
C ALA A 297 -17.15 12.93 15.21
N ASP A 298 -18.10 12.09 15.62
CA ASP A 298 -17.97 10.63 15.64
C ASP A 298 -18.52 10.05 14.34
N MET A 299 -17.64 9.61 13.43
CA MET A 299 -18.02 9.19 12.08
C MET A 299 -18.03 7.66 11.91
N GLY A 300 -19.14 7.11 11.44
CA GLY A 300 -19.23 5.70 11.10
C GLY A 300 -18.44 5.38 9.83
N VAL A 301 -17.60 4.35 9.87
CA VAL A 301 -16.82 3.86 8.72
C VAL A 301 -17.14 2.38 8.44
N PRO A 302 -16.88 1.88 7.22
CA PRO A 302 -17.09 0.47 6.90
C PRO A 302 -16.35 -0.49 7.81
N THR A 303 -17.02 -1.57 8.25
CA THR A 303 -16.43 -2.58 9.15
C THR A 303 -15.12 -3.16 8.61
N ALA A 304 -15.12 -3.63 7.35
CA ALA A 304 -13.92 -4.24 6.76
C ALA A 304 -12.75 -3.26 6.67
N TRP A 305 -13.02 -1.98 6.37
CA TRP A 305 -11.98 -0.96 6.35
C TRP A 305 -11.41 -0.72 7.75
N LEU A 306 -12.27 -0.59 8.77
CA LEU A 306 -11.84 -0.30 10.13
C LEU A 306 -10.99 -1.43 10.71
N GLN A 307 -11.36 -2.69 10.46
CA GLN A 307 -10.58 -3.86 10.88
C GLN A 307 -9.16 -3.83 10.29
N ASN A 308 -9.04 -3.51 9.01
CA ASN A 308 -7.74 -3.35 8.35
C ASN A 308 -6.97 -2.15 8.93
N ALA A 309 -7.62 -1.00 9.10
CA ALA A 309 -7.00 0.21 9.61
C ALA A 309 -6.50 0.06 11.06
N ALA A 310 -7.19 -0.73 11.89
CA ALA A 310 -6.81 -1.01 13.27
C ALA A 310 -5.61 -1.97 13.40
N GLN A 311 -5.30 -2.73 12.34
CA GLN A 311 -4.14 -3.63 12.28
C GLN A 311 -2.89 -2.97 11.70
N ARG A 312 -3.04 -1.78 11.09
CA ARG A 312 -1.90 -1.02 10.54
C ARG A 312 -0.99 -0.53 11.67
N GLN A 313 0.28 -0.35 11.32
CA GLN A 313 1.23 0.37 12.17
C GLN A 313 1.36 1.80 11.66
N LEU A 314 1.61 2.73 12.58
CA LEU A 314 2.00 4.07 12.18
C LEU A 314 3.28 4.03 11.35
N THR A 315 3.35 4.88 10.34
CA THR A 315 4.55 5.01 9.51
C THR A 315 5.76 5.35 10.38
N THR A 316 6.89 4.70 10.09
CA THR A 316 8.16 4.96 10.76
C THR A 316 8.59 6.41 10.52
N GLY A 317 9.09 7.06 11.56
CA GLY A 317 9.49 8.46 11.54
C GLY A 317 8.43 9.41 12.10
N ILE A 318 7.15 9.01 12.22
CA ILE A 318 6.13 9.89 12.80
C ILE A 318 6.46 10.17 14.27
N VAL A 319 6.43 11.46 14.64
CA VAL A 319 6.58 11.89 16.02
C VAL A 319 5.21 11.97 16.69
N VAL A 320 5.07 11.32 17.84
CA VAL A 320 3.83 11.25 18.61
C VAL A 320 4.01 11.76 20.05
N MET A 321 2.90 12.20 20.65
CA MET A 321 2.78 12.52 22.07
C MET A 321 1.42 12.07 22.61
N ASP A 322 1.33 11.95 23.94
CA ASP A 322 0.07 11.72 24.62
C ASP A 322 -0.86 12.94 24.46
N GLN A 323 -1.99 12.75 23.76
CA GLN A 323 -2.96 13.81 23.51
C GLN A 323 -3.61 14.35 24.79
N THR A 324 -3.66 13.57 25.86
CA THR A 324 -4.18 14.01 27.16
C THR A 324 -3.22 14.96 27.89
N GLY A 325 -1.94 14.93 27.53
CA GLY A 325 -0.88 15.66 28.19
C GLY A 325 -0.45 15.08 29.55
N LYS A 326 -0.94 13.90 29.95
CA LYS A 326 -0.51 13.23 31.20
C LYS A 326 0.95 12.76 31.11
N ASP A 327 1.35 12.22 29.96
CA ASP A 327 2.76 11.97 29.65
C ASP A 327 3.35 13.14 28.83
N PRO A 328 4.26 13.96 29.40
CA PRO A 328 4.87 15.08 28.67
C PRO A 328 5.96 14.62 27.68
N LYS A 329 6.29 13.32 27.65
CA LYS A 329 7.31 12.78 26.76
C LYS A 329 6.84 12.76 25.30
N ARG A 330 7.82 12.77 24.40
CA ARG A 330 7.64 12.66 22.95
C ARG A 330 8.33 11.41 22.47
N TYR A 331 7.79 10.82 21.42
CA TYR A 331 8.28 9.56 20.88
C TYR A 331 8.34 9.64 19.37
N VAL A 332 9.30 8.94 18.76
CA VAL A 332 9.30 8.65 17.32
C VAL A 332 8.87 7.20 17.09
N MET A 333 8.02 6.98 16.10
CA MET A 333 7.57 5.64 15.73
C MET A 333 8.64 4.95 14.88
N VAL A 334 9.01 3.73 15.25
CA VAL A 334 9.94 2.87 14.49
C VAL A 334 9.43 1.45 14.56
N ASP A 335 9.02 0.91 13.41
CA ASP A 335 8.54 -0.48 13.29
C ASP A 335 7.47 -0.85 14.35
N GLY A 336 6.51 0.06 14.54
CA GLY A 336 5.42 -0.08 15.51
C GLY A 336 5.78 0.16 16.98
N ALA A 337 7.04 0.42 17.31
CA ALA A 337 7.50 0.83 18.65
C ALA A 337 7.59 2.36 18.76
N ALA A 338 7.23 2.90 19.93
CA ALA A 338 7.36 4.33 20.22
C ALA A 338 8.64 4.57 21.03
N LEU A 339 9.65 5.18 20.40
CA LEU A 339 10.98 5.36 20.98
C LEU A 339 11.09 6.76 21.60
N TYR A 340 11.45 6.85 22.88
CA TYR A 340 11.49 8.11 23.62
C TYR A 340 12.55 9.07 23.05
N ILE A 341 12.15 10.32 22.83
CA ILE A 341 13.01 11.43 22.41
C ILE A 341 13.28 12.30 23.64
N SER A 342 14.54 12.44 24.05
CA SER A 342 14.89 13.34 25.15
C SER A 342 14.70 14.81 24.78
N GLY A 343 14.63 15.68 25.79
CA GLY A 343 14.53 17.12 25.58
C GLY A 343 15.71 17.71 24.80
N THR A 344 16.91 17.13 24.96
CA THR A 344 18.12 17.55 24.22
C THR A 344 18.03 17.15 22.75
N GLU A 345 17.64 15.91 22.46
CA GLU A 345 17.50 15.38 21.10
C GLU A 345 16.37 16.06 20.32
N TRP A 346 15.31 16.51 21.01
CA TRP A 346 14.15 17.15 20.37
C TRP A 346 14.52 18.24 19.36
N THR A 347 15.50 19.07 19.70
CA THR A 347 15.97 20.16 18.83
C THR A 347 17.27 19.82 18.11
N ALA A 348 18.17 19.09 18.77
CA ALA A 348 19.47 18.73 18.19
C ALA A 348 19.33 17.82 16.96
N ASP A 349 18.31 16.94 16.96
CA ASP A 349 18.12 15.91 15.95
C ASP A 349 16.93 16.25 15.02
N GLU A 350 16.49 17.51 15.03
CA GLU A 350 15.44 18.07 14.17
C GLU A 350 14.05 17.40 14.31
N TYR A 351 13.80 16.63 15.38
CA TYR A 351 12.46 16.09 15.64
C TYR A 351 11.39 17.21 15.77
N ASN A 352 11.80 18.39 16.22
CA ASN A 352 10.95 19.58 16.34
C ASN A 352 10.48 20.18 15.00
N THR A 353 11.08 19.80 13.87
CA THR A 353 10.62 20.25 12.54
C THR A 353 9.54 19.32 11.98
N GLN A 354 9.31 18.17 12.61
CA GLN A 354 8.31 17.20 12.20
C GLN A 354 6.94 17.54 12.78
N THR A 355 5.87 17.10 12.11
CA THR A 355 4.52 17.25 12.65
C THR A 355 4.34 16.36 13.87
N LEU A 356 4.10 16.97 15.03
CA LEU A 356 3.82 16.27 16.28
C LEU A 356 2.36 15.85 16.34
N MET A 357 2.11 14.54 16.36
CA MET A 357 0.77 13.96 16.37
C MET A 357 0.35 13.56 17.79
N GLY A 358 -0.82 14.02 18.23
CA GLY A 358 -1.42 13.55 19.48
C GLY A 358 -2.09 12.18 19.29
N VAL A 359 -1.77 11.24 20.17
CA VAL A 359 -2.34 9.86 20.17
C VAL A 359 -3.00 9.54 21.50
N PRO A 360 -3.86 8.50 21.59
CA PRO A 360 -4.42 8.05 22.87
C PRO A 360 -3.32 7.60 23.85
N GLY A 361 -3.42 7.99 25.12
CA GLY A 361 -2.37 7.74 26.12
C GLY A 361 -2.19 6.25 26.43
N GLU A 362 -3.28 5.49 26.51
CA GLU A 362 -3.19 4.04 26.74
C GLU A 362 -2.53 3.30 25.57
N TRP A 363 -2.85 3.72 24.34
CA TRP A 363 -2.19 3.19 23.16
C TRP A 363 -0.69 3.51 23.17
N LEU A 364 -0.32 4.75 23.49
CA LEU A 364 1.09 5.17 23.53
C LEU A 364 1.89 4.40 24.58
N LYS A 365 1.32 4.18 25.77
CA LYS A 365 1.96 3.35 26.81
C LYS A 365 2.23 1.92 26.33
N ALA A 366 1.32 1.33 25.54
CA ALA A 366 1.52 0.01 24.97
C ALA A 366 2.59 0.03 23.87
N ALA A 367 2.59 1.04 22.99
CA ALA A 367 3.58 1.20 21.94
C ALA A 367 5.00 1.46 22.48
N ALA A 368 5.13 2.22 23.58
CA ALA A 368 6.41 2.54 24.22
C ALA A 368 7.06 1.34 24.93
N LYS A 369 6.29 0.27 25.20
CA LYS A 369 6.82 -1.00 25.73
C LYS A 369 7.33 -1.94 24.64
N LYS A 370 7.01 -1.68 23.37
CA LYS A 370 7.48 -2.48 22.24
C LYS A 370 8.92 -2.12 21.93
N VAL A 371 9.60 -3.05 21.27
CA VAL A 371 10.91 -2.83 20.66
C VAL A 371 10.77 -3.06 19.15
N PRO A 372 11.58 -2.39 18.32
CA PRO A 372 11.62 -2.71 16.89
C PRO A 372 11.95 -4.20 16.66
N SER A 373 11.39 -4.79 15.61
CA SER A 373 11.51 -6.21 15.33
C SER A 373 12.95 -6.64 15.01
N THR A 374 13.25 -7.91 15.28
CA THR A 374 14.52 -8.54 14.90
C THR A 374 14.77 -8.36 13.39
N GLY A 375 15.97 -7.91 13.04
CA GLY A 375 16.40 -7.64 11.67
C GLY A 375 16.25 -6.18 11.23
N THR A 376 15.56 -5.34 12.01
CA THR A 376 15.49 -3.89 11.79
C THR A 376 16.89 -3.27 11.89
N VAL A 377 17.26 -2.45 10.91
CA VAL A 377 18.58 -1.78 10.86
C VAL A 377 18.45 -0.34 11.32
N LEU A 378 19.31 0.05 12.25
CA LEU A 378 19.23 1.31 12.99
C LEU A 378 20.52 2.12 12.88
N MET A 379 20.39 3.43 13.02
CA MET A 379 21.49 4.38 13.26
C MET A 379 21.04 5.48 14.21
N ASP A 380 21.99 6.15 14.83
CA ASP A 380 21.74 7.39 15.58
C ASP A 380 21.24 8.48 14.63
N GLN A 381 20.04 9.03 14.90
CA GLN A 381 19.40 10.07 14.09
C GLN A 381 20.27 11.33 13.99
N SER A 382 21.00 11.67 15.06
CA SER A 382 21.85 12.86 15.09
C SER A 382 23.08 12.72 14.17
N GLY A 383 23.43 11.48 13.82
CA GLY A 383 24.65 11.15 13.10
C GLY A 383 25.94 11.32 13.92
N THR A 384 25.85 11.56 15.24
CA THR A 384 27.03 11.67 16.10
C THR A 384 27.73 10.33 16.29
N ASP A 385 26.96 9.24 16.40
CA ASP A 385 27.47 7.88 16.26
C ASP A 385 27.34 7.43 14.79
N PRO A 386 28.44 7.27 14.04
CA PRO A 386 28.41 6.80 12.65
C PRO A 386 28.13 5.29 12.54
N SER A 387 28.06 4.58 13.67
CA SER A 387 27.86 3.14 13.73
C SER A 387 26.45 2.75 13.29
N ARG A 388 26.33 1.52 12.79
CA ARG A 388 25.06 0.94 12.36
C ARG A 388 24.78 -0.30 13.17
N TYR A 389 23.50 -0.54 13.44
CA TYR A 389 23.08 -1.62 14.30
C TYR A 389 21.98 -2.44 13.66
N VAL A 390 21.88 -3.72 14.03
CA VAL A 390 20.72 -4.56 13.71
C VAL A 390 20.07 -5.03 15.01
N MET A 391 18.74 -4.98 15.06
CA MET A 391 17.98 -5.48 16.20
C MET A 391 17.99 -7.00 16.24
N LEU A 392 18.19 -7.56 17.43
CA LEU A 392 18.12 -8.99 17.73
C LEU A 392 17.49 -9.21 19.10
N ASN A 393 16.23 -9.65 19.14
CA ASN A 393 15.49 -9.95 20.38
C ASN A 393 15.60 -8.85 21.45
N GLY A 394 15.44 -7.59 21.03
CA GLY A 394 15.45 -6.42 21.91
C GLY A 394 16.82 -5.78 22.18
N ALA A 395 17.91 -6.38 21.68
CA ALA A 395 19.24 -5.77 21.72
C ALA A 395 19.64 -5.20 20.34
N ALA A 396 20.43 -4.12 20.33
CA ALA A 396 20.96 -3.53 19.11
C ALA A 396 22.43 -3.97 18.93
N LEU A 397 22.72 -4.70 17.85
CA LEU A 397 24.03 -5.30 17.61
C LEU A 397 24.80 -4.51 16.57
N HIS A 398 26.03 -4.12 16.89
CA HIS A 398 26.90 -3.38 15.98
C HIS A 398 27.20 -4.16 14.70
N ILE A 399 27.06 -3.48 13.56
CA ILE A 399 27.39 -3.98 12.22
C ILE A 399 28.71 -3.34 11.80
N SER A 400 29.74 -4.15 11.52
CA SER A 400 30.99 -3.60 11.01
C SER A 400 30.84 -3.02 9.59
N ALA A 401 31.76 -2.13 9.21
CA ALA A 401 31.79 -1.58 7.86
C ALA A 401 31.97 -2.67 6.78
N ALA A 402 32.69 -3.75 7.08
CA ALA A 402 32.87 -4.87 6.17
C ALA A 402 31.57 -5.67 5.97
N GLU A 403 30.81 -5.88 7.05
CA GLU A 403 29.55 -6.64 7.02
C GLU A 403 28.40 -5.86 6.39
N TRP A 404 28.43 -4.53 6.45
CA TRP A 404 27.37 -3.66 5.95
C TRP A 404 26.90 -4.04 4.53
N THR A 405 27.85 -4.15 3.60
CA THR A 405 27.56 -4.54 2.21
C THR A 405 27.67 -6.05 2.01
N ALA A 406 28.65 -6.72 2.65
CA ALA A 406 28.87 -8.14 2.44
C ALA A 406 27.66 -9.00 2.84
N ASN A 407 26.95 -8.60 3.90
CA ASN A 407 25.80 -9.34 4.43
C ASN A 407 24.45 -8.75 3.99
N GLY A 408 24.46 -7.78 3.07
CA GLY A 408 23.26 -7.17 2.50
C GLY A 408 22.44 -6.33 3.48
N TYR A 409 23.04 -5.84 4.58
CA TYR A 409 22.37 -4.88 5.46
C TYR A 409 22.09 -3.55 4.75
N ASP A 410 22.92 -3.21 3.77
CA ASP A 410 22.77 -2.05 2.88
C ASP A 410 21.55 -2.06 1.97
N LYS A 411 20.95 -3.23 1.77
CA LYS A 411 19.70 -3.38 1.01
C LYS A 411 18.45 -3.22 1.88
N ARG A 412 18.61 -3.08 3.20
CA ARG A 412 17.52 -2.89 4.16
C ARG A 412 17.30 -1.42 4.41
N SER A 413 16.07 -1.06 4.77
CA SER A 413 15.76 0.31 5.22
C SER A 413 16.54 0.62 6.50
N LEU A 414 17.34 1.68 6.44
CA LEU A 414 18.10 2.20 7.59
C LEU A 414 17.25 3.24 8.32
N MET A 415 16.95 3.00 9.59
CA MET A 415 16.11 3.87 10.40
C MET A 415 16.94 4.69 11.38
N GLY A 416 16.75 6.01 11.39
CA GLY A 416 17.31 6.87 12.43
C GLY A 416 16.49 6.80 13.71
N VAL A 417 17.16 6.69 14.85
CA VAL A 417 16.53 6.59 16.18
C VAL A 417 17.16 7.57 17.17
N PRO A 418 16.49 7.90 18.29
CA PRO A 418 17.09 8.75 19.32
C PRO A 418 18.35 8.09 19.89
N GLY A 419 19.46 8.82 19.93
CA GLY A 419 20.77 8.32 20.36
C GLY A 419 20.78 7.80 21.80
N GLY A 420 20.06 8.44 22.72
CA GLY A 420 19.91 7.99 24.11
C GLY A 420 19.17 6.65 24.23
N TRP A 421 18.14 6.46 23.41
CA TRP A 421 17.44 5.17 23.31
C TRP A 421 18.36 4.10 22.70
N LEU A 422 19.08 4.44 21.62
CA LEU A 422 19.99 3.52 20.94
C LEU A 422 21.10 3.05 21.89
N ALA A 423 21.77 3.97 22.58
CA ALA A 423 22.81 3.66 23.54
C ALA A 423 22.33 2.68 24.64
N SER A 424 21.12 2.89 25.17
CA SER A 424 20.52 1.96 26.13
C SER A 424 20.24 0.58 25.54
N THR A 425 19.82 0.53 24.28
CA THR A 425 19.47 -0.72 23.56
C THR A 425 20.73 -1.50 23.13
N VAL A 426 21.83 -0.81 22.84
CA VAL A 426 23.15 -1.40 22.59
C VAL A 426 23.75 -2.01 23.87
N ALA A 427 23.48 -1.39 25.03
CA ALA A 427 23.90 -1.93 26.32
C ALA A 427 23.08 -3.18 26.76
N THR A 428 21.89 -3.38 26.19
CA THR A 428 21.03 -4.54 26.46
C THR A 428 21.65 -5.81 25.91
N GLN A 429 21.64 -6.87 26.72
CA GLN A 429 22.08 -8.19 26.30
C GLN A 429 21.00 -8.88 25.46
N VAL A 430 21.42 -9.64 24.45
CA VAL A 430 20.51 -10.55 23.75
C VAL A 430 19.94 -11.55 24.76
N SER A 431 18.61 -11.70 24.74
CA SER A 431 17.87 -12.57 25.66
C SER A 431 18.45 -13.98 25.72
N ASN A 432 18.53 -14.50 26.95
CA ASN A 432 18.96 -15.86 27.25
C ASN A 432 18.16 -16.90 26.47
N GLY A 433 18.85 -17.92 25.97
CA GLY A 433 18.27 -18.97 25.15
C GLY A 433 18.04 -18.58 23.69
N THR A 434 18.33 -17.35 23.25
CA THR A 434 18.25 -16.99 21.81
C THR A 434 19.25 -17.83 21.02
N ILE A 435 18.81 -18.41 19.90
CA ILE A 435 19.66 -19.20 19.02
C ILE A 435 20.15 -18.32 17.88
N VAL A 436 21.47 -18.23 17.72
CA VAL A 436 22.11 -17.34 16.74
C VAL A 436 23.12 -18.07 15.87
N LYS A 437 23.33 -17.56 14.67
CA LYS A 437 24.44 -17.92 13.77
C LYS A 437 25.00 -16.67 13.10
N ASP A 438 26.16 -16.81 12.47
CA ASP A 438 26.72 -15.76 11.62
C ASP A 438 25.79 -15.51 10.42
N ALA A 439 25.33 -14.26 10.28
CA ALA A 439 24.47 -13.84 9.19
C ALA A 439 25.13 -13.94 7.81
N SER A 440 26.47 -13.90 7.74
CA SER A 440 27.22 -14.08 6.49
C SER A 440 27.28 -15.55 6.04
N GLY A 441 27.10 -16.48 6.98
CA GLY A 441 27.35 -17.90 6.77
C GLY A 441 28.83 -18.30 6.70
N ALA A 442 29.77 -17.38 6.97
CA ALA A 442 31.20 -17.69 7.02
C ALA A 442 31.54 -18.63 8.19
N ASP A 443 30.85 -18.46 9.33
CA ASP A 443 30.85 -19.42 10.42
C ASP A 443 29.57 -20.26 10.43
N SER A 444 29.72 -21.58 10.26
CA SER A 444 28.61 -22.54 10.30
C SER A 444 28.18 -22.90 11.73
N THR A 445 28.90 -22.44 12.75
CA THR A 445 28.61 -22.74 14.15
C THR A 445 27.30 -22.09 14.57
N VAL A 446 26.47 -22.87 15.27
CA VAL A 446 25.24 -22.38 15.90
C VAL A 446 25.53 -22.14 17.38
N TYR A 447 25.00 -21.05 17.92
CA TYR A 447 25.21 -20.66 19.31
C TYR A 447 23.88 -20.48 20.04
N VAL A 448 23.90 -20.72 21.35
CA VAL A 448 22.85 -20.25 22.27
C VAL A 448 23.39 -19.09 23.11
N MET A 449 22.59 -18.05 23.28
CA MET A 449 22.96 -16.90 24.13
C MET A 449 22.73 -17.23 25.61
N ALA A 450 23.74 -17.01 26.45
CA ALA A 450 23.66 -17.17 27.90
C ALA A 450 24.45 -16.06 28.61
N GLY A 451 23.76 -15.15 29.29
CA GLY A 451 24.35 -14.02 30.02
C GLY A 451 25.22 -13.13 29.14
N GLY A 452 24.82 -12.94 27.88
CA GLY A 452 25.58 -12.20 26.88
C GLY A 452 26.77 -12.94 26.24
N VAL A 453 26.99 -14.23 26.56
CA VAL A 453 27.97 -15.11 25.91
C VAL A 453 27.28 -15.92 24.81
N ALA A 454 27.90 -16.03 23.64
CA ALA A 454 27.46 -16.95 22.59
C ALA A 454 28.12 -18.32 22.82
N VAL A 455 27.34 -19.29 23.31
CA VAL A 455 27.83 -20.64 23.64
C VAL A 455 27.71 -21.55 22.42
N PRO A 456 28.81 -22.08 21.87
CA PRO A 456 28.76 -22.90 20.66
C PRO A 456 28.06 -24.23 20.95
N LEU A 457 27.24 -24.67 20.01
CA LEU A 457 26.50 -25.92 20.06
C LEU A 457 27.04 -26.89 19.01
N THR A 458 27.24 -28.14 19.40
CA THR A 458 27.33 -29.22 18.42
C THR A 458 25.94 -29.50 17.85
N TYR A 459 25.85 -30.20 16.72
CA TYR A 459 24.56 -30.64 16.18
C TYR A 459 23.79 -31.53 17.18
N ALA A 460 24.50 -32.35 17.95
CA ALA A 460 23.91 -33.16 19.01
C ALA A 460 23.31 -32.29 20.13
N ASP A 461 24.02 -31.27 20.59
CA ASP A 461 23.50 -30.33 21.60
C ASP A 461 22.27 -29.56 21.07
N PHE A 462 22.37 -29.06 19.83
CA PHE A 462 21.33 -28.28 19.18
C PHE A 462 19.99 -29.03 19.10
N THR A 463 20.03 -30.32 18.75
CA THR A 463 18.84 -31.18 18.69
C THR A 463 18.40 -31.69 20.06
N ALA A 464 19.35 -32.09 20.93
CA ALA A 464 19.05 -32.63 22.26
C ALA A 464 18.37 -31.60 23.17
N PHE A 465 18.73 -30.32 23.07
CA PHE A 465 18.09 -29.23 23.82
C PHE A 465 16.80 -28.72 23.18
N GLY A 466 16.39 -29.27 22.03
CA GLY A 466 15.20 -28.83 21.29
C GLY A 466 15.34 -27.45 20.64
N TYR A 467 16.56 -26.95 20.49
CA TYR A 467 16.84 -25.65 19.88
C TYR A 467 16.67 -25.67 18.36
N ASP A 468 16.72 -26.84 17.74
CA ASP A 468 16.36 -27.10 16.34
C ASP A 468 14.91 -26.72 15.99
N LYS A 469 14.04 -26.64 17.00
CA LYS A 469 12.62 -26.26 16.85
C LYS A 469 12.37 -24.77 17.08
N ARG A 470 13.41 -24.00 17.40
CA ARG A 470 13.31 -22.56 17.69
C ARG A 470 13.78 -21.73 16.49
N PRO A 471 13.35 -20.46 16.38
CA PRO A 471 13.90 -19.54 15.39
C PRO A 471 15.42 -19.45 15.50
N LEU A 472 16.11 -19.61 14.36
CA LEU A 472 17.56 -19.46 14.24
C LEU A 472 17.85 -18.07 13.66
N GLU A 473 18.36 -17.18 14.50
CA GLU A 473 18.55 -15.78 14.14
C GLU A 473 19.95 -15.52 13.56
N GLY A 474 20.05 -14.59 12.60
CA GLY A 474 21.34 -14.15 12.03
C GLY A 474 21.90 -12.95 12.79
N ALA A 475 23.13 -13.05 13.30
CA ALA A 475 23.84 -11.96 13.96
C ALA A 475 25.06 -11.50 13.14
N PRO A 476 25.53 -10.24 13.29
CA PRO A 476 26.81 -9.82 12.74
C PRO A 476 27.94 -10.72 13.26
N GLY A 477 28.77 -11.26 12.38
CA GLY A 477 29.84 -12.20 12.68
C GLY A 477 30.96 -11.61 13.54
N GLU A 478 31.29 -10.32 13.40
CA GLU A 478 32.25 -9.66 14.29
C GLU A 478 31.72 -9.55 15.72
N TRP A 479 30.46 -9.12 15.88
CA TRP A 479 29.79 -9.11 17.17
C TRP A 479 29.71 -10.53 17.77
N LEU A 480 29.34 -11.52 16.97
CA LEU A 480 29.16 -12.91 17.41
C LEU A 480 30.48 -13.50 17.92
N ARG A 481 31.59 -13.26 17.22
CA ARG A 481 32.93 -13.66 17.69
C ARG A 481 33.30 -13.01 19.02
N SER A 482 33.01 -11.72 19.18
CA SER A 482 33.23 -11.01 20.46
C SER A 482 32.38 -11.60 21.58
N ALA A 483 31.10 -11.90 21.32
CA ALA A 483 30.21 -12.55 22.28
C ALA A 483 30.67 -13.97 22.65
N ALA A 484 31.19 -14.75 21.69
CA ALA A 484 31.72 -16.09 21.93
C ALA A 484 33.07 -16.08 22.68
N ALA A 485 33.85 -15.01 22.56
CA ALA A 485 35.15 -14.85 23.21
C ALA A 485 35.06 -14.43 24.69
N LYS A 486 33.88 -14.04 25.19
CA LYS A 486 33.68 -13.68 26.60
C LYS A 486 33.99 -14.85 27.53
N ALA A 487 34.73 -14.57 28.60
CA ALA A 487 35.21 -15.59 29.52
C ALA A 487 34.11 -16.25 30.35
N ALA A 488 33.07 -15.50 30.72
CA ALA A 488 31.95 -15.99 31.53
C ALA A 488 30.65 -15.24 31.20
N PRO A 489 29.48 -15.89 31.40
CA PRO A 489 28.19 -15.22 31.42
C PRO A 489 28.13 -14.13 32.50
N ALA A 490 27.23 -13.17 32.32
CA ALA A 490 26.93 -12.18 33.33
C ALA A 490 26.41 -12.83 34.63
N ASP A 491 26.69 -12.20 35.76
CA ASP A 491 26.21 -12.64 37.06
C ASP A 491 24.68 -12.74 37.10
N GLY A 492 24.18 -13.76 37.79
CA GLY A 492 22.76 -14.10 37.84
C GLY A 492 22.30 -15.05 36.74
N THR A 493 23.09 -15.29 35.68
CA THR A 493 22.73 -16.21 34.60
C THR A 493 22.55 -17.63 35.14
N MET A 494 21.43 -18.27 34.80
CA MET A 494 21.13 -19.65 35.20
C MET A 494 21.38 -20.63 34.06
N LEU A 495 22.17 -21.67 34.34
CA LEU A 495 22.64 -22.66 33.37
C LEU A 495 22.24 -24.06 33.80
N LEU A 496 21.87 -24.90 32.84
CA LEU A 496 21.63 -26.33 33.04
C LEU A 496 22.45 -27.11 32.00
N SER A 497 23.12 -28.19 32.43
CA SER A 497 23.84 -29.08 31.53
C SER A 497 23.16 -30.46 31.46
N PRO A 498 23.20 -31.18 30.33
CA PRO A 498 22.45 -32.43 30.14
C PRO A 498 22.87 -33.57 31.06
N ASP A 499 24.09 -33.53 31.58
CA ASP A 499 24.67 -34.53 32.49
C ASP A 499 24.30 -34.29 33.96
N SER A 500 23.54 -33.23 34.27
CA SER A 500 23.22 -32.85 35.64
C SER A 500 21.82 -32.26 35.75
N ASN A 501 21.07 -32.63 36.80
CA ASN A 501 19.82 -31.98 37.15
C ASN A 501 20.03 -30.70 37.98
N THR A 502 21.28 -30.27 38.19
CA THR A 502 21.61 -29.07 38.96
C THR A 502 21.55 -27.84 38.08
N VAL A 503 20.70 -26.87 38.45
CA VAL A 503 20.77 -25.52 37.89
C VAL A 503 21.92 -24.77 38.56
N TRP A 504 22.77 -24.16 37.75
CA TRP A 504 23.92 -23.37 38.19
C TRP A 504 23.67 -21.89 37.97
N GLN A 505 23.77 -21.07 39.02
CA GLN A 505 23.78 -19.62 38.88
C GLN A 505 25.23 -19.12 38.76
N VAL A 506 25.50 -18.26 37.78
CA VAL A 506 26.80 -17.60 37.63
C VAL A 506 26.94 -16.46 38.64
N THR A 507 28.04 -16.43 39.39
CA THR A 507 28.36 -15.39 40.38
C THR A 507 29.86 -15.11 40.36
N ALA A 508 30.26 -13.88 40.03
CA ALA A 508 31.65 -13.44 39.89
C ALA A 508 32.51 -14.39 39.03
N GLY A 509 31.95 -14.86 37.90
CA GLY A 509 32.63 -15.79 36.98
C GLY A 509 32.78 -17.23 37.49
N LYS A 510 32.10 -17.58 38.60
CA LYS A 510 32.04 -18.93 39.17
C LYS A 510 30.60 -19.45 39.14
N LYS A 511 30.39 -20.73 39.40
CA LYS A 511 29.04 -21.33 39.44
C LYS A 511 28.62 -21.73 40.85
N LYS A 512 27.40 -21.38 41.23
CA LYS A 512 26.74 -21.76 42.47
C LYS A 512 25.61 -22.72 42.18
N ALA A 513 25.57 -23.86 42.86
CA ALA A 513 24.45 -24.80 42.73
C ALA A 513 23.18 -24.18 43.32
N MET A 514 22.08 -24.28 42.58
CA MET A 514 20.76 -23.81 43.00
C MET A 514 19.92 -24.98 43.50
N THR A 515 19.08 -24.70 44.51
CA THR A 515 18.14 -25.65 45.10
C THR A 515 16.72 -25.38 44.62
N ALA A 516 15.87 -26.42 44.59
CA ALA A 516 14.53 -26.33 44.03
C ALA A 516 13.63 -25.29 44.74
N ASP A 517 13.84 -25.06 46.03
CA ASP A 517 13.11 -24.07 46.83
C ASP A 517 13.44 -22.60 46.46
N GLN A 518 14.48 -22.37 45.67
CA GLN A 518 14.80 -21.04 45.12
C GLN A 518 13.98 -20.70 43.87
N PHE A 519 13.20 -21.64 43.34
CA PHE A 519 12.32 -21.45 42.20
C PHE A 519 10.85 -21.39 42.65
N GLY A 520 10.02 -20.70 41.88
CA GLY A 520 8.57 -20.62 42.10
C GLY A 520 8.02 -19.20 42.08
N GLU A 521 6.76 -19.05 42.48
CA GLU A 521 6.07 -17.75 42.48
C GLU A 521 6.78 -16.74 43.39
N GLY A 522 7.08 -15.55 42.84
CA GLY A 522 7.85 -14.51 43.54
C GLY A 522 9.35 -14.80 43.72
N LYS A 523 9.87 -15.88 43.12
CA LYS A 523 11.30 -16.28 43.17
C LYS A 523 11.87 -16.39 41.74
N LEU A 524 12.93 -17.17 41.56
CA LEU A 524 13.52 -17.43 40.25
C LEU A 524 12.59 -18.30 39.40
N SER A 525 12.64 -18.11 38.08
CA SER A 525 11.84 -18.87 37.13
C SER A 525 12.68 -19.91 36.40
N PHE A 526 12.13 -21.12 36.22
CA PHE A 526 12.75 -22.13 35.35
C PHE A 526 12.77 -21.69 33.88
N ASN A 527 11.91 -20.74 33.48
CA ASN A 527 11.90 -20.21 32.12
C ASN A 527 13.17 -19.40 31.79
N ASP A 528 13.90 -18.95 32.81
CA ASP A 528 15.12 -18.16 32.67
C ASP A 528 16.39 -19.04 32.62
N VAL A 529 16.24 -20.36 32.77
CA VAL A 529 17.36 -21.33 32.77
C VAL A 529 17.72 -21.69 31.32
N VAL A 530 19.01 -21.56 30.99
CA VAL A 530 19.53 -21.89 29.66
C VAL A 530 20.23 -23.24 29.67
N SER A 531 19.77 -24.15 28.82
CA SER A 531 20.46 -25.40 28.56
C SER A 531 21.74 -25.16 27.75
N VAL A 532 22.88 -25.62 28.26
CA VAL A 532 24.19 -25.43 27.65
C VAL A 532 24.98 -26.75 27.68
N PRO A 533 25.96 -26.95 26.79
CA PRO A 533 26.81 -28.15 26.82
C PRO A 533 27.54 -28.29 28.16
N SER A 534 27.72 -29.52 28.65
CA SER A 534 28.45 -29.80 29.90
C SER A 534 29.89 -29.26 29.89
N ALA A 535 30.53 -29.28 28.72
CA ALA A 535 31.85 -28.69 28.52
C ALA A 535 31.89 -27.17 28.80
N PHE A 536 30.75 -26.47 28.68
CA PHE A 536 30.66 -25.05 29.00
C PHE A 536 30.58 -24.82 30.51
N THR A 537 29.68 -25.52 31.22
CA THR A 537 29.55 -25.38 32.68
C THR A 537 30.78 -25.89 33.43
N ALA A 538 31.53 -26.83 32.86
CA ALA A 538 32.79 -27.34 33.43
C ALA A 538 33.91 -26.29 33.49
N LYS A 539 33.84 -25.20 32.71
CA LYS A 539 34.85 -24.12 32.72
C LYS A 539 34.83 -23.27 34.00
N PHE A 540 33.71 -23.28 34.73
CA PHE A 540 33.52 -22.41 35.89
C PHE A 540 33.82 -23.14 37.19
N PRO A 541 34.68 -22.59 38.07
CA PRO A 541 34.87 -23.10 39.42
C PRO A 541 33.56 -23.05 40.22
N THR A 542 33.38 -24.00 41.14
CA THR A 542 32.24 -23.98 42.08
C THR A 542 32.53 -23.06 43.26
N VAL A 543 31.51 -22.36 43.77
CA VAL A 543 31.55 -21.56 45.02
C VAL A 543 30.71 -22.15 46.12
#